data_AF-X8JQD1-F1
#
_entry.id   AF-X8JQD1-F1
#
_cell.length_a   1.000
_cell.length_b   1.000
_cell.length_c   1.000
_cell.angle_alpha   90.00
_cell.angle_beta   90.00
_cell.angle_gamma   90.00
#
_symmetry.space_group_name_H-M   'P 1'
#
loop_
_entity.id
_entity.type
_entity.pdbx_description
1 polymer ?
#
loop_
_entity_poly.entity_id
_entity_poly.type
_entity_poly.pdbx_seq_one_letter_code
_entity_poly.pdbx_strand_id
1 'polypeptide(L)'
;MEDEMADIELLEQHLKKTSDISRQMTGILSKFDSRLVKLEKTIRPLHSATQSLTRLATNIDRTMESINSMASQKQDVVAEENLVLRGPKSGQLHLYVDALERLNANIAFQSGDPHAKETSRLVETGAKKLCQLYTKTVAEATARPAIDPTNYLQSLDNFPTIDETAMDKLIPVVDALRKSPTPATHPSHPGAAAILAVIQEAQAGYADMRSQWCKKAIDGGIRRILAAADTGTDRIAVGREFGIWVEGLLAMADNTRHYRLCALLPNRDLIKETFEIITRPLVSVFSSSLSTLSSLVKKTSRTTSLWHWQFILHYPISQERYTDIMLRRTGRKDNDLSTGIHSLKGVCIRSFPELLLEIKTPAMSPPTATPGRGEIGTGIADVTVMATNYLEQIPDVADAMSSMLITLGDGNWRMGEGTIPGAKPRVEESTDPEQIVLEHFTSNNQVDIISTLISTVNTISRFLKRPALTSIFVLNNISFIRDRVLLAPRTNVDALLSAPTQDVLNSSYRSSKAAYFDTNFTTLLSCLTDDAKDKKAGIKDKFARFYEALEEITERHRYARVLAEDDEGRDKLQEEVVRLVIPALQRFTQKHRDKEFSKNPSKYIKLSLEEVERQLRGLYK
;
A
#
# COMPACT_ATOMS: atom_id res chain seq x y z
N MET A 1 -0.59 -147.33 -54.31
CA MET A 1 0.82 -147.16 -54.72
C MET A 1 0.97 -146.33 -55.98
N GLU A 2 0.27 -146.57 -57.10
CA GLU A 2 0.40 -145.70 -58.29
C GLU A 2 -0.30 -144.34 -58.16
N ASP A 3 -1.50 -144.26 -57.57
CA ASP A 3 -2.21 -142.97 -57.35
C ASP A 3 -1.48 -142.02 -56.38
N GLU A 4 -0.87 -142.56 -55.31
CA GLU A 4 -0.10 -141.77 -54.34
C GLU A 4 1.18 -141.17 -54.97
N MET A 5 1.75 -141.82 -55.99
CA MET A 5 2.95 -141.34 -56.66
C MET A 5 2.63 -140.20 -57.64
N ALA A 6 1.47 -140.26 -58.31
CA ALA A 6 0.98 -139.18 -59.17
C ALA A 6 0.60 -137.92 -58.37
N ASP A 7 -0.02 -138.08 -57.19
CA ASP A 7 -0.34 -136.95 -56.31
C ASP A 7 0.92 -136.30 -55.72
N ILE A 8 1.95 -137.08 -55.38
CA ILE A 8 3.24 -136.56 -54.93
C ILE A 8 3.95 -135.78 -56.06
N GLU A 9 3.91 -136.28 -57.30
CA GLU A 9 4.50 -135.60 -58.46
C GLU A 9 3.75 -134.28 -58.80
N LEU A 10 2.43 -134.27 -58.64
CA LEU A 10 1.59 -133.08 -58.81
C LEU A 10 1.84 -132.05 -57.68
N LEU A 11 1.99 -132.52 -56.43
CA LEU A 11 2.38 -131.69 -55.29
C LEU A 11 3.80 -131.11 -55.47
N GLU A 12 4.76 -131.89 -56.00
CA GLU A 12 6.09 -131.38 -56.35
C GLU A 12 6.01 -130.31 -57.46
N GLN A 13 5.17 -130.49 -58.48
CA GLN A 13 4.93 -129.45 -59.49
C GLN A 13 4.33 -128.19 -58.88
N HIS A 14 3.33 -128.32 -57.99
CA HIS A 14 2.74 -127.17 -57.31
C HIS A 14 3.75 -126.48 -56.38
N LEU A 15 4.59 -127.24 -55.70
CA LEU A 15 5.65 -126.71 -54.84
C LEU A 15 6.72 -125.99 -55.66
N LYS A 16 7.10 -126.54 -56.83
CA LYS A 16 8.02 -125.90 -57.77
C LYS A 16 7.45 -124.60 -58.34
N LYS A 17 6.17 -124.59 -58.74
CA LYS A 17 5.47 -123.38 -59.21
C LYS A 17 5.35 -122.32 -58.12
N THR A 18 5.06 -122.72 -56.88
CA THR A 18 5.00 -121.81 -55.73
C THR A 18 6.38 -121.26 -55.38
N SER A 19 7.42 -122.08 -55.45
CA SER A 19 8.82 -121.67 -55.29
C SER A 19 9.25 -120.66 -56.35
N ASP A 20 8.90 -120.89 -57.62
CA ASP A 20 9.20 -119.97 -58.73
C ASP A 20 8.47 -118.62 -58.57
N ILE A 21 7.20 -118.61 -58.16
CA ILE A 21 6.46 -117.38 -57.87
C ILE A 21 7.08 -116.64 -56.68
N SER A 22 7.44 -117.37 -55.61
CA SER A 22 8.11 -116.78 -54.44
C SER A 22 9.46 -116.16 -54.82
N ARG A 23 10.21 -116.81 -55.71
CA ARG A 23 11.47 -116.28 -56.25
C ARG A 23 11.25 -115.03 -57.10
N GLN A 24 10.20 -115.01 -57.93
CA GLN A 24 9.82 -113.82 -58.70
C GLN A 24 9.38 -112.65 -57.80
N MET A 25 8.55 -112.89 -56.78
CA MET A 25 8.16 -111.88 -55.79
C MET A 25 9.39 -111.33 -55.06
N THR A 26 10.29 -112.20 -54.62
CA THR A 26 11.55 -111.80 -53.96
C THR A 26 12.41 -110.94 -54.90
N GLY A 27 12.48 -111.29 -56.18
CA GLY A 27 13.18 -110.50 -57.20
C GLY A 27 12.55 -109.13 -57.47
N ILE A 28 11.22 -109.03 -57.49
CA ILE A 28 10.50 -107.75 -57.64
C ILE A 28 10.73 -106.87 -56.40
N LEU A 29 10.63 -107.44 -55.20
CA LEU A 29 10.89 -106.72 -53.96
C LEU A 29 12.32 -106.20 -53.90
N SER A 30 13.32 -107.02 -54.24
CA SER A 30 14.72 -106.58 -54.31
C SER A 30 14.93 -105.44 -55.32
N LYS A 31 14.25 -105.48 -56.46
CA LYS A 31 14.29 -104.38 -57.45
C LYS A 31 13.64 -103.11 -56.91
N PHE A 32 12.49 -103.21 -56.25
CA PHE A 32 11.84 -102.05 -55.61
C PHE A 32 12.71 -101.45 -54.52
N ASP A 33 13.32 -102.28 -53.68
CA ASP A 33 14.19 -101.85 -52.59
C ASP A 33 15.43 -101.13 -53.14
N SER A 34 16.05 -101.66 -54.20
CA SER A 34 17.16 -101.00 -54.87
C SER A 34 16.77 -99.65 -55.50
N ARG A 35 15.55 -99.51 -56.03
CA ARG A 35 15.04 -98.26 -56.59
C ARG A 35 14.71 -97.26 -55.49
N LEU A 36 14.14 -97.71 -54.36
CA LEU A 36 13.88 -96.88 -53.19
C LEU A 36 15.18 -96.33 -52.60
N VAL A 37 16.21 -97.16 -52.44
CA VAL A 37 17.52 -96.70 -51.95
C VAL A 37 18.16 -95.68 -52.90
N LYS A 38 18.07 -95.88 -54.22
CA LYS A 38 18.56 -94.89 -55.20
C LYS A 38 17.76 -93.59 -55.17
N LEU A 39 16.44 -93.68 -55.02
CA LEU A 39 15.56 -92.53 -54.90
C LEU A 39 15.85 -91.75 -53.62
N GLU A 40 16.02 -92.42 -52.49
CA GLU A 40 16.40 -91.80 -51.21
C GLU A 40 17.74 -91.08 -51.32
N LYS A 41 18.76 -91.72 -51.91
CA LYS A 41 20.07 -91.10 -52.15
C LYS A 41 19.99 -89.86 -53.04
N THR A 42 18.99 -89.77 -53.92
CA THR A 42 18.82 -88.62 -54.84
C THR A 42 17.95 -87.52 -54.23
N ILE A 43 16.87 -87.88 -53.53
CA ILE A 43 15.91 -86.95 -52.95
C ILE A 43 16.42 -86.32 -51.66
N ARG A 44 17.12 -87.08 -50.79
CA ARG A 44 17.61 -86.58 -49.51
C ARG A 44 18.50 -85.32 -49.62
N PRO A 45 19.50 -85.26 -50.51
CA PRO A 45 20.27 -84.03 -50.69
C PRO A 45 19.43 -82.90 -51.29
N LEU A 46 18.49 -83.20 -52.20
CA LEU A 46 17.59 -82.20 -52.77
C LEU A 46 16.68 -81.58 -51.69
N HIS A 47 16.08 -82.40 -50.83
CA HIS A 47 15.23 -81.95 -49.73
C HIS A 47 16.04 -81.13 -48.71
N SER A 48 17.27 -81.54 -48.40
CA SER A 48 18.16 -80.79 -47.51
C SER A 48 18.58 -79.44 -48.08
N ALA A 49 18.90 -79.38 -49.39
CA ALA A 49 19.21 -78.14 -50.09
C ALA A 49 17.99 -77.22 -50.16
N THR A 50 16.81 -77.75 -50.50
CA THR A 50 15.55 -77.00 -50.49
C THR A 50 15.23 -76.46 -49.11
N GLN A 51 15.37 -77.25 -48.04
CA GLN A 51 15.14 -76.77 -46.67
C GLN A 51 16.12 -75.66 -46.28
N SER A 52 17.38 -75.76 -46.71
CA SER A 52 18.38 -74.72 -46.46
C SER A 52 18.08 -73.43 -47.23
N LEU A 53 17.63 -73.54 -48.48
CA LEU A 53 17.19 -72.40 -49.29
C LEU A 53 15.91 -71.76 -48.72
N THR A 54 14.93 -72.55 -48.26
CA THR A 54 13.74 -72.01 -47.60
C THR A 54 14.10 -71.27 -46.32
N ARG A 55 15.04 -71.80 -45.51
CA ARG A 55 15.58 -71.12 -44.32
C ARG A 55 16.29 -69.82 -44.70
N LEU A 56 17.09 -69.83 -45.76
CA LEU A 56 17.77 -68.63 -46.24
C LEU A 56 16.77 -67.56 -46.71
N ALA A 57 15.80 -67.94 -47.54
CA ALA A 57 14.76 -67.05 -48.03
C ALA A 57 13.95 -66.43 -46.88
N THR A 58 13.49 -67.26 -45.93
CA THR A 58 12.76 -66.76 -44.75
C THR A 58 13.62 -65.85 -43.85
N ASN A 59 14.93 -66.12 -43.73
CA ASN A 59 15.83 -65.23 -43.01
C ASN A 59 16.03 -63.90 -43.75
N ILE A 60 16.15 -63.93 -45.08
CA ILE A 60 16.26 -62.73 -45.92
C ILE A 60 14.99 -61.89 -45.83
N ASP A 61 13.81 -62.50 -45.92
CA ASP A 61 12.52 -61.80 -45.82
C ASP A 61 12.37 -61.11 -44.46
N ARG A 62 12.67 -61.81 -43.36
CA ARG A 62 12.67 -61.22 -42.01
C ARG A 62 13.69 -60.09 -41.86
N THR A 63 14.85 -60.22 -42.48
CA THR A 63 15.88 -59.17 -42.45
C THR A 63 15.42 -57.95 -43.25
N MET A 64 14.79 -58.14 -44.41
CA MET A 64 14.21 -57.07 -45.21
C MET A 64 13.07 -56.37 -44.49
N GLU A 65 12.18 -57.10 -43.83
CA GLU A 65 11.12 -56.52 -42.99
C GLU A 65 11.69 -55.68 -41.85
N SER A 66 12.73 -56.17 -41.17
CA SER A 66 13.43 -55.43 -40.13
C SER A 66 14.09 -54.15 -40.67
N ILE A 67 14.77 -54.22 -41.82
CA ILE A 67 15.39 -53.06 -42.48
C ILE A 67 14.34 -52.04 -42.90
N ASN A 68 13.22 -52.46 -43.48
CA ASN A 68 12.13 -51.57 -43.87
C ASN A 68 11.47 -50.89 -42.66
N SER A 69 11.29 -51.64 -41.57
CA SER A 69 10.82 -51.09 -40.29
C SER A 69 11.79 -50.02 -39.77
N MET A 70 13.10 -50.29 -39.74
CA MET A 70 14.11 -49.31 -39.33
C MET A 70 14.18 -48.09 -40.24
N ALA A 71 14.05 -48.27 -41.56
CA ALA A 71 14.07 -47.17 -42.53
C ALA A 71 12.86 -46.24 -42.38
N SER A 72 11.66 -46.80 -42.21
CA SER A 72 10.44 -46.03 -41.96
C SER A 72 10.54 -45.21 -40.66
N GLN A 73 11.02 -45.83 -39.58
CA GLN A 73 11.23 -45.15 -38.30
C GLN A 73 12.23 -43.99 -38.40
N LYS A 74 13.31 -44.14 -39.20
CA LYS A 74 14.26 -43.04 -39.45
C LYS A 74 13.64 -41.88 -40.23
N GLN A 75 12.80 -42.18 -41.22
CA GLN A 75 12.14 -41.14 -42.00
C GLN A 75 11.19 -40.30 -41.12
N ASP A 76 10.48 -40.95 -40.19
CA ASP A 76 9.61 -40.26 -39.23
C ASP A 76 10.42 -39.36 -38.28
N VAL A 77 11.54 -39.84 -37.72
CA VAL A 77 12.41 -39.04 -36.84
C VAL A 77 13.00 -37.83 -37.57
N VAL A 78 13.40 -37.97 -38.83
CA VAL A 78 13.93 -36.84 -39.65
C VAL A 78 12.85 -35.80 -39.93
N ALA A 79 11.60 -36.21 -40.14
CA ALA A 79 10.50 -35.28 -40.30
C ALA A 79 10.26 -34.47 -39.01
N GLU A 80 10.26 -35.14 -37.86
CA GLU A 80 10.14 -34.48 -36.55
C GLU A 80 11.34 -33.60 -36.23
N GLU A 81 12.56 -34.03 -36.57
CA GLU A 81 13.79 -33.25 -36.39
C GLU A 81 13.73 -31.92 -37.13
N ASN A 82 13.34 -31.95 -38.41
CA ASN A 82 13.16 -30.74 -39.20
C ASN A 82 12.12 -29.79 -38.58
N LEU A 83 11.05 -30.33 -37.98
CA LEU A 83 10.03 -29.55 -37.30
C LEU A 83 10.59 -28.89 -36.03
N VAL A 84 11.30 -29.66 -35.19
CA VAL A 84 11.96 -29.15 -33.97
C VAL A 84 13.02 -28.09 -34.31
N LEU A 85 13.83 -28.32 -35.34
CA LEU A 85 14.86 -27.38 -35.79
C LEU A 85 14.30 -26.09 -36.39
N ARG A 86 13.05 -26.07 -36.86
CA ARG A 86 12.35 -24.83 -37.26
C ARG A 86 11.77 -24.06 -36.07
N GLY A 87 11.41 -24.75 -34.99
CA GLY A 87 10.84 -24.16 -33.79
C GLY A 87 9.32 -23.95 -33.86
N PRO A 88 8.68 -23.69 -32.71
CA PRO A 88 7.22 -23.60 -32.61
C PRO A 88 6.70 -22.32 -33.29
N LYS A 89 5.68 -22.47 -34.15
CA LYS A 89 5.01 -21.35 -34.82
C LYS A 89 3.67 -21.02 -34.13
N SER A 90 3.34 -19.73 -34.09
CA SER A 90 2.03 -19.26 -33.60
C SER A 90 0.91 -19.85 -34.47
N GLY A 91 -0.05 -20.55 -33.84
CA GLY A 91 -1.15 -21.27 -34.52
C GLY A 91 -0.88 -22.74 -34.88
N GLN A 92 0.38 -23.19 -34.83
CA GLN A 92 0.77 -24.60 -35.11
C GLN A 92 1.51 -25.24 -33.93
N LEU A 93 1.29 -24.71 -32.71
CA LEU A 93 1.97 -25.21 -31.51
C LEU A 93 1.63 -26.69 -31.24
N HIS A 94 0.38 -27.11 -31.47
CA HIS A 94 -0.04 -28.50 -31.27
C HIS A 94 0.81 -29.49 -32.07
N LEU A 95 1.08 -29.22 -33.36
CA LEU A 95 1.94 -30.07 -34.20
C LEU A 95 3.35 -30.19 -33.63
N TYR A 96 3.88 -29.11 -33.04
CA TYR A 96 5.19 -29.08 -32.42
C TYR A 96 5.24 -29.85 -31.10
N VAL A 97 4.18 -29.77 -30.29
CA VAL A 97 4.06 -30.53 -29.05
C VAL A 97 3.91 -32.01 -29.36
N ASP A 98 3.04 -32.37 -30.31
CA ASP A 98 2.84 -33.77 -30.72
C ASP A 98 4.14 -34.40 -31.26
N ALA A 99 4.94 -33.62 -32.00
CA ALA A 99 6.26 -34.05 -32.46
C ALA A 99 7.20 -34.39 -31.29
N LEU A 100 7.25 -33.52 -30.26
CA LEU A 100 8.06 -33.76 -29.07
C LEU A 100 7.55 -34.95 -28.25
N GLU A 101 6.24 -35.14 -28.14
CA GLU A 101 5.64 -36.30 -27.48
C GLU A 101 6.00 -37.60 -28.21
N ARG A 102 5.96 -37.62 -29.55
CA ARG A 102 6.41 -38.77 -30.35
C ARG A 102 7.90 -39.07 -30.15
N LEU A 103 8.76 -38.04 -30.15
CA LEU A 103 10.19 -38.19 -29.88
C LEU A 103 10.46 -38.71 -28.46
N ASN A 104 9.72 -38.23 -27.46
CA ASN A 104 9.80 -38.74 -26.09
C ASN A 104 9.35 -40.20 -25.96
N ALA A 105 8.26 -40.56 -26.62
CA ALA A 105 7.78 -41.94 -26.66
C ALA A 105 8.83 -42.86 -27.28
N ASN A 106 9.47 -42.45 -28.39
CA ASN A 106 10.53 -43.20 -29.04
C ASN A 106 11.69 -43.52 -28.06
N ILE A 107 12.14 -42.54 -27.27
CA ILE A 107 13.19 -42.73 -26.25
C ILE A 107 12.76 -43.77 -25.19
N ALA A 108 11.49 -43.75 -24.77
CA ALA A 108 10.97 -44.68 -23.78
C ALA A 108 10.91 -46.13 -24.28
N PHE A 109 10.49 -46.34 -25.54
CA PHE A 109 10.39 -47.67 -26.15
C PHE A 109 11.75 -48.30 -26.52
N GLN A 110 12.79 -47.48 -26.73
CA GLN A 110 14.12 -47.93 -27.17
C GLN A 110 15.20 -47.72 -26.09
N SER A 111 14.89 -48.05 -24.83
CA SER A 111 15.82 -47.93 -23.69
C SER A 111 17.06 -48.83 -23.86
N GLY A 112 18.08 -48.32 -24.55
CA GLY A 112 19.32 -49.04 -24.88
C GLY A 112 19.91 -48.74 -26.26
N ASP A 113 19.17 -48.06 -27.15
CA ASP A 113 19.65 -47.68 -28.48
C ASP A 113 20.70 -46.54 -28.41
N PRO A 114 21.86 -46.65 -29.08
CA PRO A 114 22.81 -45.54 -29.28
C PRO A 114 22.15 -44.23 -29.76
N HIS A 115 21.07 -44.31 -30.54
CA HIS A 115 20.34 -43.17 -31.09
C HIS A 115 19.43 -42.46 -30.07
N ALA A 116 19.09 -43.09 -28.93
CA ALA A 116 18.26 -42.47 -27.90
C ALA A 116 18.89 -41.18 -27.33
N LYS A 117 20.22 -41.08 -27.34
CA LYS A 117 20.94 -39.86 -26.93
C LYS A 117 20.77 -38.71 -27.92
N GLU A 118 20.70 -39.01 -29.22
CA GLU A 118 20.51 -38.02 -30.28
C GLU A 118 19.05 -37.51 -30.26
N THR A 119 18.08 -38.42 -30.19
CA THR A 119 16.67 -38.10 -29.99
C THR A 119 16.46 -37.28 -28.70
N SER A 120 17.16 -37.63 -27.61
CA SER A 120 17.10 -36.85 -26.36
C SER A 120 17.66 -35.44 -26.49
N ARG A 121 18.71 -35.22 -27.29
CA ARG A 121 19.25 -33.86 -27.56
C ARG A 121 18.28 -33.05 -28.41
N LEU A 122 17.56 -33.71 -29.31
CA LEU A 122 16.52 -33.08 -30.12
C LEU A 122 15.34 -32.64 -29.24
N VAL A 123 14.87 -33.50 -28.33
CA VAL A 123 13.86 -33.14 -27.33
C VAL A 123 14.33 -31.96 -26.46
N GLU A 124 15.58 -31.98 -26.00
CA GLU A 124 16.17 -30.87 -25.23
C GLU A 124 16.16 -29.55 -26.03
N THR A 125 16.53 -29.60 -27.31
CA THR A 125 16.45 -28.45 -28.22
C THR A 125 15.00 -27.99 -28.38
N GLY A 126 14.08 -28.94 -28.46
CA GLY A 126 12.65 -28.71 -28.50
C GLY A 126 12.14 -27.91 -27.32
N ALA A 127 12.46 -28.37 -26.10
CA ALA A 127 12.12 -27.71 -24.85
C ALA A 127 12.76 -26.32 -24.72
N LYS A 128 14.03 -26.16 -25.15
CA LYS A 128 14.70 -24.84 -25.21
C LYS A 128 13.93 -23.84 -26.07
N LYS A 129 13.44 -24.26 -27.23
CA LYS A 129 12.67 -23.39 -28.12
C LYS A 129 11.28 -23.06 -27.60
N LEU A 130 10.63 -23.99 -26.89
CA LEU A 130 9.39 -23.70 -26.16
C LEU A 130 9.64 -22.68 -25.04
N CYS A 131 10.74 -22.83 -24.29
CA CYS A 131 11.15 -21.85 -23.27
C CYS A 131 11.44 -20.48 -23.90
N GLN A 132 12.12 -20.42 -25.04
CA GLN A 132 12.33 -19.17 -25.78
C GLN A 132 11.02 -18.53 -26.22
N LEU A 133 10.06 -19.31 -26.74
CA LEU A 133 8.73 -18.81 -27.10
C LEU A 133 7.97 -18.29 -25.88
N TYR A 134 8.02 -19.01 -24.76
CA TYR A 134 7.46 -18.58 -23.48
C TYR A 134 8.05 -17.25 -23.03
N THR A 135 9.38 -17.17 -22.90
CA THR A 135 10.07 -15.94 -22.47
C THR A 135 9.80 -14.77 -23.40
N LYS A 136 9.77 -15.00 -24.72
CA LYS A 136 9.41 -13.97 -25.71
C LYS A 136 7.98 -13.47 -25.51
N THR A 137 7.03 -14.37 -25.34
CA THR A 137 5.61 -14.01 -25.16
C THR A 137 5.39 -13.27 -23.84
N VAL A 138 6.06 -13.69 -22.77
CA VAL A 138 6.08 -12.98 -21.48
C VAL A 138 6.68 -11.58 -21.63
N ALA A 139 7.80 -11.46 -22.35
CA ALA A 139 8.46 -10.18 -22.58
C ALA A 139 7.55 -9.22 -23.37
N GLU A 140 6.88 -9.69 -24.41
CA GLU A 140 5.90 -8.92 -25.19
C GLU A 140 4.71 -8.47 -24.32
N ALA A 141 4.19 -9.36 -23.48
CA ALA A 141 3.11 -9.03 -22.55
C ALA A 141 3.54 -8.00 -21.48
N THR A 142 4.80 -8.08 -21.05
CA THR A 142 5.38 -7.24 -19.98
C THR A 142 5.97 -5.92 -20.52
N ALA A 143 6.16 -5.78 -21.83
CA ALA A 143 6.67 -4.57 -22.46
C ALA A 143 5.68 -3.40 -22.46
N ARG A 144 4.40 -3.65 -22.12
CA ARG A 144 3.38 -2.62 -22.04
C ARG A 144 3.70 -1.60 -20.93
N PRO A 145 3.30 -0.32 -21.09
CA PRO A 145 3.47 0.68 -20.04
C PRO A 145 2.94 0.18 -18.70
N ALA A 146 3.71 0.43 -17.65
CA ALA A 146 3.30 0.09 -16.30
C ALA A 146 2.10 0.95 -15.89
N ILE A 147 1.15 0.34 -15.18
CA ILE A 147 -0.13 0.95 -14.84
C ILE A 147 -0.15 1.25 -13.35
N ASP A 148 -0.67 2.41 -12.95
CA ASP A 148 -0.81 2.74 -11.53
C ASP A 148 -1.90 1.85 -10.89
N PRO A 149 -1.54 0.97 -9.93
CA PRO A 149 -2.50 0.04 -9.35
C PRO A 149 -3.61 0.71 -8.54
N THR A 150 -3.37 1.93 -8.07
CA THR A 150 -4.34 2.65 -7.23
C THR A 150 -5.64 2.97 -7.98
N ASN A 151 -5.57 3.11 -9.31
CA ASN A 151 -6.72 3.36 -10.18
C ASN A 151 -7.71 2.18 -10.26
N TYR A 152 -7.32 0.99 -9.80
CA TYR A 152 -8.08 -0.25 -9.95
C TYR A 152 -8.55 -0.84 -8.61
N LEU A 153 -8.32 -0.15 -7.49
CA LEU A 153 -8.67 -0.66 -6.16
C LEU A 153 -10.16 -0.96 -5.98
N GLN A 154 -11.03 -0.25 -6.72
CA GLN A 154 -12.48 -0.49 -6.72
C GLN A 154 -12.92 -1.61 -7.67
N SER A 155 -12.03 -2.07 -8.56
CA SER A 155 -12.32 -3.07 -9.59
C SER A 155 -11.13 -4.02 -9.75
N LEU A 156 -10.78 -4.72 -8.67
CA LEU A 156 -9.63 -5.62 -8.63
C LEU A 156 -9.73 -6.76 -9.67
N ASP A 157 -10.95 -7.18 -10.01
CA ASP A 157 -11.19 -8.20 -11.05
C ASP A 157 -10.76 -7.72 -12.45
N ASN A 158 -10.78 -6.41 -12.69
CA ASN A 158 -10.40 -5.79 -13.96
C ASN A 158 -8.93 -5.36 -13.99
N PHE A 159 -8.12 -5.78 -13.00
CA PHE A 159 -6.76 -5.32 -12.85
C PHE A 159 -5.87 -5.79 -14.03
N PRO A 160 -5.37 -4.86 -14.87
CA PRO A 160 -4.68 -5.21 -16.11
C PRO A 160 -3.24 -5.66 -15.81
N THR A 161 -3.03 -6.97 -15.74
CA THR A 161 -1.67 -7.56 -15.72
C THR A 161 -1.28 -8.06 -17.11
N ILE A 162 -1.35 -9.36 -17.31
CA ILE A 162 -1.19 -10.00 -18.62
C ILE A 162 -2.60 -10.07 -19.18
N ASP A 163 -2.82 -9.49 -20.36
CA ASP A 163 -4.14 -9.47 -20.97
C ASP A 163 -4.55 -10.86 -21.49
N GLU A 164 -5.85 -11.04 -21.69
CA GLU A 164 -6.41 -12.32 -22.16
C GLU A 164 -5.76 -12.79 -23.47
N THR A 165 -5.47 -11.86 -24.40
CA THR A 165 -4.83 -12.22 -25.68
C THR A 165 -3.42 -12.77 -25.54
N ALA A 166 -2.64 -12.31 -24.55
CA ALA A 166 -1.34 -12.87 -24.23
C ALA A 166 -1.48 -14.18 -23.45
N MET A 167 -2.47 -14.28 -22.55
CA MET A 167 -2.76 -15.51 -21.82
C MET A 167 -3.15 -16.66 -22.76
N ASP A 168 -3.97 -16.40 -23.79
CA ASP A 168 -4.35 -17.38 -24.81
C ASP A 168 -3.14 -17.96 -25.56
N LYS A 169 -2.08 -17.16 -25.71
CA LYS A 169 -0.82 -17.60 -26.33
C LYS A 169 0.11 -18.29 -25.32
N LEU A 170 0.11 -17.85 -24.07
CA LEU A 170 1.00 -18.36 -23.02
C LEU A 170 0.55 -19.71 -22.46
N ILE A 171 -0.75 -19.88 -22.17
CA ILE A 171 -1.28 -21.09 -21.49
C ILE A 171 -0.89 -22.37 -22.26
N PRO A 172 -1.09 -22.47 -23.59
CA PRO A 172 -0.71 -23.67 -24.33
C PRO A 172 0.79 -23.99 -24.26
N VAL A 173 1.64 -22.95 -24.23
CA VAL A 173 3.10 -23.12 -24.12
C VAL A 173 3.48 -23.58 -22.71
N VAL A 174 2.86 -23.01 -21.68
CA VAL A 174 3.05 -23.42 -20.27
C VAL A 174 2.64 -24.87 -20.08
N ASP A 175 1.48 -25.27 -20.62
CA ASP A 175 0.99 -26.66 -20.52
C ASP A 175 1.92 -27.64 -21.23
N ALA A 176 2.47 -27.27 -22.39
CA ALA A 176 3.48 -28.09 -23.08
C ALA A 176 4.77 -28.23 -22.28
N LEU A 177 5.27 -27.14 -21.69
CA LEU A 177 6.48 -27.15 -20.86
C LEU A 177 6.29 -27.94 -19.56
N ARG A 178 5.11 -27.89 -18.95
CA ARG A 178 4.76 -28.71 -17.76
C ARG A 178 4.76 -30.21 -18.03
N LYS A 179 4.45 -30.61 -19.27
CA LYS A 179 4.48 -32.01 -19.72
C LYS A 179 5.85 -32.48 -20.20
N SER A 180 6.83 -31.57 -20.31
CA SER A 180 8.19 -31.91 -20.76
C SER A 180 8.87 -32.89 -19.79
N PRO A 181 9.78 -33.75 -20.28
CA PRO A 181 10.39 -34.78 -19.45
C PRO A 181 11.35 -34.15 -18.44
N THR A 182 11.10 -34.43 -17.16
CA THR A 182 11.90 -34.00 -16.02
C THR A 182 12.39 -35.22 -15.24
N PRO A 183 13.41 -35.12 -14.37
CA PRO A 183 13.88 -36.25 -13.58
C PRO A 183 12.79 -36.90 -12.71
N ALA A 184 11.79 -36.13 -12.30
CA ALA A 184 10.65 -36.62 -11.51
C ALA A 184 9.64 -37.43 -12.34
N THR A 185 9.47 -37.11 -13.62
CA THR A 185 8.49 -37.76 -14.51
C THR A 185 9.12 -38.85 -15.36
N HIS A 186 10.38 -38.66 -15.78
CA HIS A 186 11.11 -39.52 -16.69
C HIS A 186 12.54 -39.74 -16.17
N PRO A 187 12.72 -40.50 -15.07
CA PRO A 187 14.02 -40.66 -14.39
C PRO A 187 15.09 -41.31 -15.28
N SER A 188 14.70 -42.12 -16.26
CA SER A 188 15.60 -42.79 -17.21
C SER A 188 15.88 -41.98 -18.48
N HIS A 189 15.27 -40.79 -18.65
CA HIS A 189 15.45 -39.98 -19.85
C HIS A 189 16.81 -39.24 -19.82
N PRO A 190 17.71 -39.44 -20.80
CA PRO A 190 19.08 -38.91 -20.74
C PRO A 190 19.18 -37.37 -20.61
N GLY A 191 18.25 -36.63 -21.22
CA GLY A 191 18.22 -35.17 -21.20
C GLY A 191 17.32 -34.54 -20.14
N ALA A 192 16.69 -35.32 -19.24
CA ALA A 192 15.65 -34.79 -18.34
C ALA A 192 16.18 -33.69 -17.40
N ALA A 193 17.41 -33.85 -16.91
CA ALA A 193 18.06 -32.86 -16.05
C ALA A 193 18.35 -31.54 -16.79
N ALA A 194 18.82 -31.61 -18.03
CA ALA A 194 19.09 -30.42 -18.85
C ALA A 194 17.79 -29.68 -19.20
N ILE A 195 16.72 -30.42 -19.52
CA ILE A 195 15.39 -29.86 -19.79
C ILE A 195 14.84 -29.15 -18.55
N LEU A 196 14.93 -29.77 -17.37
CA LEU A 196 14.52 -29.15 -16.12
C LEU A 196 15.28 -27.85 -15.86
N ALA A 197 16.61 -27.84 -16.07
CA ALA A 197 17.43 -26.65 -15.85
C ALA A 197 17.00 -25.46 -16.75
N VAL A 198 16.69 -25.73 -18.02
CA VAL A 198 16.20 -24.71 -18.95
C VAL A 198 14.81 -24.19 -18.56
N ILE A 199 13.92 -25.08 -18.07
CA ILE A 199 12.59 -24.67 -17.58
C ILE A 199 12.73 -23.79 -16.32
N GLN A 200 13.64 -24.14 -15.41
CA GLN A 200 13.94 -23.34 -14.23
C GLN A 200 14.47 -21.96 -14.60
N GLU A 201 15.39 -21.87 -15.57
CA GLU A 201 15.90 -20.61 -16.09
C GLU A 201 14.79 -19.75 -16.71
N ALA A 202 13.90 -20.35 -17.50
CA ALA A 202 12.78 -19.65 -18.10
C ALA A 202 11.78 -19.12 -17.05
N GLN A 203 11.50 -19.90 -16.00
CA GLN A 203 10.66 -19.48 -14.88
C GLN A 203 11.30 -18.35 -14.06
N ALA A 204 12.61 -18.40 -13.82
CA ALA A 204 13.35 -17.33 -13.18
C ALA A 204 13.32 -16.04 -14.03
N GLY A 205 13.47 -16.15 -15.35
CA GLY A 205 13.33 -15.03 -16.28
C GLY A 205 11.93 -14.41 -16.27
N TYR A 206 10.88 -15.24 -16.21
CA TYR A 206 9.50 -14.75 -16.00
C TYR A 206 9.38 -13.96 -14.69
N ALA A 207 9.88 -14.52 -13.59
CA ALA A 207 9.84 -13.87 -12.28
C ALA A 207 10.54 -12.51 -12.32
N ASP A 208 11.73 -12.44 -12.91
CA ASP A 208 12.51 -11.20 -13.04
C ASP A 208 11.75 -10.14 -13.87
N MET A 209 11.29 -10.48 -15.07
CA MET A 209 10.54 -9.55 -15.92
C MET A 209 9.29 -9.00 -15.23
N ARG A 210 8.52 -9.88 -14.56
CA ARG A 210 7.34 -9.47 -13.80
C ARG A 210 7.70 -8.62 -12.59
N SER A 211 8.77 -8.95 -11.86
CA SER A 211 9.25 -8.18 -10.71
C SER A 211 9.58 -6.73 -11.11
N GLN A 212 10.25 -6.55 -12.25
CA GLN A 212 10.64 -5.23 -12.76
C GLN A 212 9.43 -4.42 -13.22
N TRP A 213 8.44 -5.05 -13.86
CA TRP A 213 7.20 -4.40 -14.25
C TRP A 213 6.38 -3.96 -13.04
N CYS A 214 6.22 -4.84 -12.04
CA CYS A 214 5.51 -4.51 -10.82
C CYS A 214 6.20 -3.35 -10.08
N LYS A 215 7.53 -3.35 -10.00
CA LYS A 215 8.29 -2.21 -9.45
C LYS A 215 7.99 -0.91 -10.19
N LYS A 216 8.11 -0.89 -11.53
CA LYS A 216 7.85 0.31 -12.35
C LYS A 216 6.45 0.88 -12.14
N ALA A 217 5.47 0.00 -11.96
CA ALA A 217 4.07 0.39 -11.77
C ALA A 217 3.83 1.13 -10.44
N ILE A 218 4.51 0.75 -9.36
CA ILE A 218 4.38 1.44 -8.06
C ILE A 218 5.34 2.63 -7.89
N ASP A 219 6.48 2.64 -8.60
CA ASP A 219 7.55 3.64 -8.46
C ASP A 219 7.07 5.07 -8.78
N GLY A 220 6.20 5.22 -9.79
CA GLY A 220 5.68 6.52 -10.21
C GLY A 220 4.80 7.18 -9.15
N GLY A 221 3.88 6.41 -8.56
CA GLY A 221 2.99 6.88 -7.50
C GLY A 221 3.77 7.34 -6.26
N ILE A 222 4.71 6.51 -5.79
CA ILE A 222 5.45 6.83 -4.56
C ILE A 222 6.39 8.03 -4.71
N ARG A 223 7.00 8.24 -5.89
CA ARG A 223 7.82 9.43 -6.14
C ARG A 223 7.01 10.72 -6.03
N ARG A 224 5.77 10.73 -6.52
CA ARG A 224 4.86 11.89 -6.39
C ARG A 224 4.53 12.16 -4.92
N ILE A 225 4.18 11.11 -4.16
CA ILE A 225 3.85 11.21 -2.73
C ILE A 225 5.05 11.73 -1.92
N LEU A 226 6.26 11.20 -2.16
CA LEU A 226 7.47 11.64 -1.47
C LEU A 226 7.84 13.10 -1.79
N ALA A 227 7.64 13.54 -3.04
CA ALA A 227 7.87 14.94 -3.42
C ALA A 227 6.84 15.89 -2.78
N ALA A 228 5.57 15.48 -2.70
CA ALA A 228 4.55 16.24 -1.98
C ALA A 228 4.88 16.34 -0.47
N ALA A 229 5.37 15.25 0.12
CA ALA A 229 5.81 15.21 1.52
C ALA A 229 6.96 16.18 1.80
N ASP A 230 7.95 16.26 0.90
CA ASP A 230 9.14 17.13 1.06
C ASP A 230 8.81 18.62 0.87
N THR A 231 7.90 18.95 -0.06
CA THR A 231 7.43 20.34 -0.29
C THR A 231 6.50 20.86 0.81
N GLY A 232 5.94 19.97 1.63
CA GLY A 232 5.06 20.32 2.75
C GLY A 232 3.64 20.71 2.34
N THR A 233 3.24 20.45 1.09
CA THR A 233 1.90 20.71 0.55
C THR A 233 0.92 19.66 1.06
N ASP A 234 -0.24 20.09 1.62
CA ASP A 234 -1.34 19.25 2.13
C ASP A 234 -0.89 17.91 2.75
N ARG A 235 -0.29 18.01 3.93
CA ARG A 235 0.36 16.87 4.56
C ARG A 235 -0.64 15.75 4.90
N ILE A 236 -1.89 16.07 5.25
CA ILE A 236 -2.94 15.07 5.52
C ILE A 236 -3.22 14.24 4.27
N ALA A 237 -3.31 14.88 3.09
CA ALA A 237 -3.47 14.17 1.83
C ALA A 237 -2.31 13.19 1.55
N VAL A 238 -1.06 13.59 1.83
CA VAL A 238 0.12 12.70 1.66
C VAL A 238 -0.01 11.39 2.44
N GLY A 239 -0.44 11.45 3.71
CA GLY A 239 -0.61 10.24 4.52
C GLY A 239 -1.71 9.31 3.98
N ARG A 240 -2.82 9.88 3.51
CA ARG A 240 -3.93 9.15 2.88
C ARG A 240 -3.50 8.51 1.56
N GLU A 241 -2.84 9.28 0.69
CA GLU A 241 -2.33 8.79 -0.59
C GLU A 241 -1.30 7.68 -0.41
N PHE A 242 -0.45 7.76 0.62
CA PHE A 242 0.48 6.68 0.93
C PHE A 242 -0.24 5.40 1.38
N GLY A 243 -1.30 5.50 2.19
CA GLY A 243 -2.15 4.36 2.54
C GLY A 243 -2.80 3.71 1.30
N ILE A 244 -3.37 4.52 0.41
CA ILE A 244 -3.93 4.06 -0.88
C ILE A 244 -2.85 3.40 -1.75
N TRP A 245 -1.64 3.96 -1.78
CA TRP A 245 -0.51 3.39 -2.50
C TRP A 245 -0.09 2.02 -1.94
N VAL A 246 -0.11 1.83 -0.61
CA VAL A 246 0.13 0.53 0.02
C VAL A 246 -0.94 -0.49 -0.42
N GLU A 247 -2.21 -0.10 -0.47
CA GLU A 247 -3.28 -0.97 -1.00
C GLU A 247 -3.04 -1.34 -2.47
N GLY A 248 -2.60 -0.39 -3.30
CA GLY A 248 -2.22 -0.63 -4.69
C GLY A 248 -1.05 -1.61 -4.82
N LEU A 249 -0.02 -1.45 -3.98
CA LEU A 249 1.11 -2.36 -3.89
C LEU A 249 0.67 -3.77 -3.49
N LEU A 250 -0.23 -3.90 -2.52
CA LEU A 250 -0.79 -5.18 -2.09
C LEU A 250 -1.63 -5.82 -3.18
N ALA A 251 -2.50 -5.07 -3.87
CA ALA A 251 -3.28 -5.56 -5.01
C ALA A 251 -2.38 -6.11 -6.13
N MET A 252 -1.26 -5.43 -6.41
CA MET A 252 -0.28 -5.87 -7.40
C MET A 252 0.44 -7.17 -6.98
N ALA A 253 0.80 -7.27 -5.70
CA ALA A 253 1.42 -8.48 -5.14
C ALA A 253 0.43 -9.65 -5.06
N ASP A 254 -0.84 -9.39 -4.79
CA ASP A 254 -1.90 -10.40 -4.63
C ASP A 254 -2.39 -11.00 -5.95
N ASN A 255 -1.87 -10.57 -7.10
CA ASN A 255 -2.24 -11.07 -8.43
C ASN A 255 -1.73 -12.50 -8.72
N THR A 256 -1.97 -13.39 -7.76
CA THR A 256 -1.58 -14.79 -7.67
C THR A 256 -2.25 -15.67 -8.70
N ARG A 257 -3.41 -15.26 -9.24
CA ARG A 257 -4.09 -15.97 -10.32
C ARG A 257 -3.18 -16.07 -11.56
N HIS A 258 -2.63 -14.95 -12.03
CA HIS A 258 -1.77 -14.95 -13.21
C HIS A 258 -0.41 -15.60 -12.93
N TYR A 259 0.15 -15.42 -11.72
CA TYR A 259 1.41 -16.09 -11.34
C TYR A 259 1.30 -17.62 -11.41
N ARG A 260 0.21 -18.21 -10.89
CA ARG A 260 0.00 -19.66 -10.93
C ARG A 260 -0.24 -20.18 -12.34
N LEU A 261 -0.99 -19.43 -13.16
CA LEU A 261 -1.27 -19.83 -14.54
C LEU A 261 0.01 -19.81 -15.40
N CYS A 262 0.91 -18.86 -15.18
CA CYS A 262 2.13 -18.71 -15.97
C CYS A 262 3.35 -19.49 -15.43
N ALA A 263 3.29 -20.03 -14.21
CA ALA A 263 4.41 -20.77 -13.61
C ALA A 263 4.65 -22.10 -14.34
N LEU A 264 5.88 -22.32 -14.80
CA LEU A 264 6.24 -23.54 -15.54
C LEU A 264 6.34 -24.77 -14.62
N LEU A 265 6.77 -24.58 -13.38
CA LEU A 265 6.94 -25.63 -12.39
C LEU A 265 5.88 -25.46 -11.29
N PRO A 266 4.82 -26.27 -11.27
CA PRO A 266 3.70 -26.12 -10.34
C PRO A 266 4.01 -26.62 -8.92
N ASN A 267 5.27 -26.99 -8.64
CA ASN A 267 5.71 -27.39 -7.31
C ASN A 267 5.53 -26.21 -6.32
N ARG A 268 4.95 -26.51 -5.15
CA ARG A 268 4.67 -25.51 -4.11
C ARG A 268 5.88 -24.65 -3.74
N ASP A 269 7.05 -25.26 -3.58
CA ASP A 269 8.26 -24.56 -3.15
C ASP A 269 8.83 -23.67 -4.25
N LEU A 270 8.78 -24.11 -5.50
CA LEU A 270 9.23 -23.33 -6.67
C LEU A 270 8.26 -22.17 -7.00
N ILE A 271 6.96 -22.37 -6.80
CA ILE A 271 5.97 -21.28 -6.88
C ILE A 271 6.26 -20.24 -5.80
N LYS A 272 6.55 -20.68 -4.58
CA LYS A 272 6.90 -19.79 -3.47
C LYS A 272 8.16 -18.98 -3.79
N GLU A 273 9.21 -19.62 -4.31
CA GLU A 273 10.44 -18.93 -4.74
C GLU A 273 10.18 -17.90 -5.84
N THR A 274 9.38 -18.26 -6.84
CA THR A 274 8.97 -17.34 -7.92
C THR A 274 8.23 -16.13 -7.38
N PHE A 275 7.30 -16.38 -6.45
CA PHE A 275 6.52 -15.34 -5.79
C PHE A 275 7.41 -14.42 -4.92
N GLU A 276 8.41 -14.97 -4.25
CA GLU A 276 9.41 -14.22 -3.50
C GLU A 276 10.23 -13.30 -4.42
N ILE A 277 10.70 -13.79 -5.57
CA ILE A 277 11.43 -12.99 -6.56
C ILE A 277 10.59 -11.80 -7.04
N ILE A 278 9.31 -12.03 -7.34
CA ILE A 278 8.39 -10.99 -7.84
C ILE A 278 8.10 -9.93 -6.79
N THR A 279 7.92 -10.32 -5.53
CA THR A 279 7.53 -9.41 -4.43
C THR A 279 8.72 -8.69 -3.81
N ARG A 280 9.94 -9.22 -3.91
CA ARG A 280 11.16 -8.64 -3.30
C ARG A 280 11.39 -7.16 -3.67
N PRO A 281 11.27 -6.71 -4.94
CA PRO A 281 11.40 -5.30 -5.27
C PRO A 281 10.29 -4.43 -4.66
N LEU A 282 9.06 -4.95 -4.53
CA LEU A 282 7.93 -4.22 -3.94
C LEU A 282 8.20 -3.93 -2.46
N VAL A 283 8.68 -4.92 -1.74
CA VAL A 283 9.11 -4.79 -0.33
C VAL A 283 10.23 -3.76 -0.23
N SER A 284 11.24 -3.82 -1.10
CA SER A 284 12.35 -2.86 -1.09
C SER A 284 11.88 -1.42 -1.29
N VAL A 285 10.97 -1.18 -2.24
CA VAL A 285 10.36 0.14 -2.48
C VAL A 285 9.52 0.57 -1.28
N PHE A 286 8.73 -0.33 -0.70
CA PHE A 286 7.94 -0.06 0.50
C PHE A 286 8.82 0.36 1.69
N SER A 287 9.81 -0.44 2.06
CA SER A 287 10.65 -0.19 3.23
C SER A 287 11.50 1.08 3.08
N SER A 288 12.04 1.33 1.89
CA SER A 288 12.82 2.56 1.61
C SER A 288 11.95 3.82 1.61
N SER A 289 10.74 3.73 1.08
CA SER A 289 9.79 4.86 1.06
C SER A 289 9.25 5.16 2.45
N LEU A 290 8.90 4.13 3.22
CA LEU A 290 8.47 4.28 4.61
C LEU A 290 9.57 4.87 5.49
N SER A 291 10.83 4.49 5.29
CA SER A 291 11.97 5.09 5.98
C SER A 291 12.18 6.55 5.60
N THR A 292 12.04 6.88 4.30
CA THR A 292 12.14 8.25 3.79
C THR A 292 11.04 9.14 4.38
N LEU A 293 9.78 8.68 4.34
CA LEU A 293 8.68 9.34 5.03
C LEU A 293 9.00 9.50 6.52
N SER A 294 9.39 8.42 7.20
CA SER A 294 9.79 8.42 8.62
C SER A 294 10.88 9.46 8.94
N SER A 295 11.77 9.78 7.99
CA SER A 295 12.81 10.80 8.16
C SER A 295 12.29 12.23 7.94
N LEU A 296 11.41 12.43 6.94
CA LEU A 296 10.72 13.69 6.65
C LEU A 296 9.87 14.15 7.85
N VAL A 297 9.24 13.19 8.55
CA VAL A 297 8.56 13.42 9.83
C VAL A 297 9.44 14.15 10.83
N LYS A 298 10.64 13.58 11.02
CA LYS A 298 11.56 13.96 12.10
C LYS A 298 12.22 15.30 11.79
N LYS A 299 12.31 15.65 10.50
CA LYS A 299 12.94 16.88 9.98
C LYS A 299 12.00 18.08 10.01
N THR A 300 10.72 17.89 9.72
CA THR A 300 9.71 18.96 9.76
C THR A 300 9.33 19.25 11.22
N SER A 301 8.98 20.49 11.59
CA SER A 301 8.64 20.81 13.00
C SER A 301 7.63 19.80 13.54
N ARG A 302 8.00 19.15 14.65
CA ARG A 302 7.45 17.85 15.11
C ARG A 302 5.97 17.89 15.50
N THR A 303 5.34 19.04 15.36
CA THR A 303 4.13 19.50 16.03
C THR A 303 3.01 19.90 15.08
N THR A 304 3.32 20.30 13.84
CA THR A 304 2.31 20.75 12.85
C THR A 304 1.97 19.71 11.79
N SER A 305 2.60 18.54 11.86
CA SER A 305 2.59 17.59 10.77
C SER A 305 1.70 16.39 11.11
N LEU A 306 0.39 16.60 11.09
CA LEU A 306 -0.61 15.57 11.42
C LEU A 306 -0.72 14.41 10.39
N TRP A 307 0.19 14.32 9.43
CA TRP A 307 0.12 13.37 8.33
C TRP A 307 0.44 11.91 8.69
N HIS A 308 1.31 11.69 9.68
CA HIS A 308 1.61 10.34 10.19
C HIS A 308 0.38 9.66 10.75
N TRP A 309 -0.57 10.45 11.27
CA TRP A 309 -1.79 9.93 11.86
C TRP A 309 -2.70 9.29 10.81
N GLN A 310 -2.77 9.85 9.60
CA GLN A 310 -3.51 9.24 8.49
C GLN A 310 -2.91 7.89 8.07
N PHE A 311 -1.57 7.79 8.04
CA PHE A 311 -0.93 6.52 7.74
C PHE A 311 -1.18 5.47 8.84
N ILE A 312 -1.16 5.89 10.11
CA ILE A 312 -1.53 5.01 11.24
C ILE A 312 -3.00 4.60 11.17
N LEU A 313 -3.90 5.46 10.69
CA LEU A 313 -5.32 5.16 10.50
C LEU A 313 -5.54 4.06 9.43
N HIS A 314 -4.78 4.10 8.33
CA HIS A 314 -4.90 3.10 7.25
C HIS A 314 -4.27 1.75 7.60
N TYR A 315 -3.33 1.70 8.56
CA TYR A 315 -2.58 0.50 8.90
C TYR A 315 -3.43 -0.75 9.23
N PRO A 316 -4.47 -0.68 10.10
CA PRO A 316 -5.25 -1.86 10.47
C PRO A 316 -5.89 -2.53 9.25
N ILE A 317 -6.26 -1.73 8.25
CA ILE A 317 -6.89 -2.20 7.00
C ILE A 317 -5.88 -3.03 6.18
N SER A 318 -4.64 -2.56 6.06
CA SER A 318 -3.62 -3.21 5.24
C SER A 318 -2.88 -4.36 5.94
N GLN A 319 -2.87 -4.40 7.28
CA GLN A 319 -1.98 -5.28 8.07
C GLN A 319 -2.22 -6.78 7.84
N GLU A 320 -3.48 -7.21 7.82
CA GLU A 320 -3.81 -8.63 7.61
C GLU A 320 -3.40 -9.07 6.21
N ARG A 321 -3.74 -8.28 5.19
CA ARG A 321 -3.37 -8.53 3.79
C ARG A 321 -1.86 -8.54 3.61
N TYR A 322 -1.13 -7.58 4.20
CA TYR A 322 0.33 -7.56 4.16
C TYR A 322 0.93 -8.82 4.79
N THR A 323 0.41 -9.25 5.93
CA THR A 323 0.88 -10.47 6.62
C THR A 323 0.64 -11.72 5.78
N ASP A 324 -0.52 -11.85 5.14
CA ASP A 324 -0.78 -12.99 4.25
C ASP A 324 0.11 -12.97 3.01
N ILE A 325 0.09 -11.85 2.27
CA ILE A 325 0.75 -11.73 0.96
C ILE A 325 2.27 -11.67 1.12
N MET A 326 2.79 -10.76 1.94
CA MET A 326 4.23 -10.48 1.97
C MET A 326 5.03 -11.38 2.90
N LEU A 327 4.38 -12.08 3.85
CA LEU A 327 5.04 -12.98 4.79
C LEU A 327 4.64 -14.45 4.57
N ARG A 328 3.35 -14.81 4.71
CA ARG A 328 2.94 -16.23 4.66
C ARG A 328 3.21 -16.87 3.31
N ARG A 329 2.87 -16.18 2.21
CA ARG A 329 3.04 -16.71 0.84
C ARG A 329 4.48 -16.70 0.34
N THR A 330 5.33 -15.81 0.85
CA THR A 330 6.76 -15.72 0.51
C THR A 330 7.65 -16.52 1.46
N GLY A 331 7.18 -16.81 2.68
CA GLY A 331 7.98 -17.37 3.78
C GLY A 331 8.89 -16.36 4.47
N ARG A 332 8.77 -15.06 4.18
CA ARG A 332 9.51 -14.01 4.89
C ARG A 332 9.04 -13.91 6.34
N LYS A 333 9.98 -13.62 7.24
CA LYS A 333 9.72 -13.44 8.69
C LYS A 333 9.57 -11.97 9.07
N ASP A 334 10.26 -11.08 8.36
CA ASP A 334 10.28 -9.66 8.69
C ASP A 334 8.98 -8.98 8.25
N ASN A 335 8.33 -8.31 9.19
CA ASN A 335 7.17 -7.47 8.91
C ASN A 335 7.60 -6.00 8.88
N ASP A 336 8.00 -5.54 7.70
CA ASP A 336 8.43 -4.16 7.47
C ASP A 336 7.33 -3.15 7.82
N LEU A 337 6.07 -3.48 7.50
CA LEU A 337 4.91 -2.63 7.76
C LEU A 337 4.71 -2.44 9.27
N SER A 338 4.66 -3.53 10.01
CA SER A 338 4.55 -3.50 11.48
C SER A 338 5.73 -2.76 12.13
N THR A 339 6.94 -2.99 11.63
CA THR A 339 8.16 -2.36 12.17
C THR A 339 8.16 -0.85 11.95
N GLY A 340 7.85 -0.40 10.73
CA GLY A 340 7.80 1.02 10.42
C GLY A 340 6.64 1.73 11.13
N ILE A 341 5.48 1.08 11.28
CA ILE A 341 4.36 1.62 12.05
C ILE A 341 4.72 1.77 13.52
N HIS A 342 5.38 0.79 14.12
CA HIS A 342 5.85 0.89 15.50
C HIS A 342 6.81 2.08 15.67
N SER A 343 7.72 2.29 14.70
CA SER A 343 8.61 3.46 14.69
C SER A 343 7.83 4.78 14.63
N LEU A 344 6.81 4.86 13.76
CA LEU A 344 5.97 6.05 13.62
C LEU A 344 5.10 6.33 14.85
N LYS A 345 4.54 5.28 15.48
CA LYS A 345 3.80 5.41 16.75
C LYS A 345 4.66 6.07 17.83
N GLY A 346 5.93 5.66 17.95
CA GLY A 346 6.87 6.28 18.89
C GLY A 346 7.21 7.75 18.59
N VAL A 347 7.03 8.21 17.34
CA VAL A 347 7.15 9.63 16.99
C VAL A 347 5.87 10.38 17.32
N CYS A 348 4.71 9.81 16.99
CA CYS A 348 3.38 10.39 17.26
C CYS A 348 3.09 10.54 18.76
N ILE A 349 3.51 9.59 19.59
CA ILE A 349 3.34 9.70 21.05
C ILE A 349 4.18 10.87 21.61
N ARG A 350 5.38 11.10 21.07
CA ARG A 350 6.25 12.20 21.50
C ARG A 350 5.80 13.56 20.98
N SER A 351 4.98 13.63 19.93
CA SER A 351 4.53 14.92 19.39
C SER A 351 3.56 15.64 20.32
N PHE A 352 2.79 14.94 21.16
CA PHE A 352 1.88 15.57 22.13
C PHE A 352 2.60 16.47 23.15
N PRO A 353 3.60 15.97 23.91
CA PRO A 353 4.34 16.82 24.84
C PRO A 353 5.21 17.87 24.14
N GLU A 354 5.76 17.54 22.96
CA GLU A 354 6.53 18.49 22.17
C GLU A 354 5.66 19.67 21.69
N LEU A 355 4.38 19.44 21.36
CA LEU A 355 3.43 20.51 21.02
C LEU A 355 3.18 21.45 22.20
N LEU A 356 2.94 20.91 23.39
CA LEU A 356 2.75 21.75 24.58
C LEU A 356 4.02 22.56 24.90
N LEU A 357 5.20 21.97 24.72
CA LEU A 357 6.46 22.69 24.89
C LEU A 357 6.63 23.80 23.83
N GLU A 358 6.28 23.53 22.57
CA GLU A 358 6.35 24.53 21.51
C GLU A 358 5.37 25.68 21.76
N ILE A 359 4.16 25.39 22.23
CA ILE A 359 3.19 26.42 22.64
C ILE A 359 3.76 27.28 23.77
N LYS A 360 4.46 26.70 24.75
CA LYS A 360 5.06 27.43 25.87
C LYS A 360 6.30 28.23 25.50
N THR A 361 7.06 27.79 24.49
CA THR A 361 8.39 28.31 24.16
C THR A 361 8.41 29.84 23.96
N PRO A 362 7.45 30.46 23.24
CA PRO A 362 7.40 31.92 23.09
C PRO A 362 7.25 32.70 24.40
N ALA A 363 6.67 32.11 25.45
CA ALA A 363 6.53 32.74 26.76
C ALA A 363 7.80 32.64 27.62
N MET A 364 8.71 31.71 27.31
CA MET A 364 9.94 31.48 28.09
C MET A 364 11.07 32.45 27.75
N SER A 365 11.01 33.14 26.60
CA SER A 365 12.06 34.05 26.16
C SER A 365 11.47 35.37 25.66
N PRO A 366 11.75 36.50 26.32
CA PRO A 366 11.30 37.82 25.87
C PRO A 366 11.85 38.13 24.46
N PRO A 367 11.09 38.82 23.59
CA PRO A 367 11.57 39.22 22.25
C PRO A 367 12.86 40.05 22.30
N THR A 368 13.05 40.83 23.37
CA THR A 368 14.25 41.65 23.59
C THR A 368 15.52 40.83 23.87
N ALA A 369 15.41 39.53 24.09
CA ALA A 369 16.56 38.64 24.32
C ALA A 369 17.22 38.16 23.02
N THR A 370 16.61 38.40 21.84
CA THR A 370 17.11 37.93 20.55
C THR A 370 17.19 39.09 19.55
N PRO A 371 18.39 39.45 19.05
CA PRO A 371 18.52 40.49 18.03
C PRO A 371 17.71 40.13 16.78
N GLY A 372 16.81 41.02 16.34
CA GLY A 372 16.00 40.85 15.12
C GLY A 372 14.54 40.41 15.34
N ARG A 373 14.11 40.08 16.57
CA ARG A 373 12.68 39.95 16.89
C ARG A 373 12.09 41.35 17.06
N GLY A 374 11.15 41.73 16.19
CA GLY A 374 10.44 43.02 16.27
C GLY A 374 9.68 43.21 17.59
N GLU A 375 9.26 44.45 17.88
CA GLU A 375 8.38 44.75 19.01
C GLU A 375 7.08 43.92 18.92
N ILE A 376 6.60 43.39 20.05
CA ILE A 376 5.33 42.67 20.09
C ILE A 376 4.22 43.67 19.76
N GLY A 377 3.53 43.44 18.64
CA GLY A 377 2.31 44.17 18.29
C GLY A 377 1.09 43.65 19.05
N THR A 378 -0.05 44.31 18.86
CA THR A 378 -1.34 43.86 19.42
C THR A 378 -2.07 42.84 18.54
N GLY A 379 -1.44 42.40 17.43
CA GLY A 379 -1.99 41.42 16.51
C GLY A 379 -2.05 39.99 17.07
N ILE A 380 -2.46 39.06 16.22
CA ILE A 380 -2.50 37.63 16.57
C ILE A 380 -1.06 37.10 16.60
N ALA A 381 -0.71 36.39 17.67
CA ALA A 381 0.61 35.78 17.80
C ALA A 381 0.74 34.55 16.90
N ASP A 382 1.93 34.31 16.36
CA ASP A 382 2.20 33.13 15.51
C ASP A 382 1.88 31.81 16.23
N VAL A 383 2.11 31.74 17.54
CA VAL A 383 1.78 30.56 18.36
C VAL A 383 0.27 30.32 18.44
N THR A 384 -0.53 31.38 18.42
CA THR A 384 -1.99 31.30 18.38
C THR A 384 -2.44 30.72 17.05
N VAL A 385 -1.93 31.22 15.93
CA VAL A 385 -2.23 30.69 14.59
C VAL A 385 -1.82 29.22 14.48
N MET A 386 -0.61 28.88 14.94
CA MET A 386 -0.09 27.51 14.90
C MET A 386 -0.95 26.53 15.69
N ALA A 387 -1.28 26.86 16.94
CA ALA A 387 -2.09 25.99 17.80
C ALA A 387 -3.54 25.88 17.31
N THR A 388 -4.14 26.97 16.82
CA THR A 388 -5.49 26.93 16.24
C THR A 388 -5.54 26.06 14.98
N ASN A 389 -4.56 26.20 14.06
CA ASN A 389 -4.48 25.35 12.87
C ASN A 389 -4.27 23.87 13.22
N TYR A 390 -3.56 23.56 14.32
CA TYR A 390 -3.44 22.19 14.81
C TYR A 390 -4.79 21.66 15.30
N LEU A 391 -5.51 22.43 16.11
CA LEU A 391 -6.84 22.06 16.62
C LEU A 391 -7.84 21.83 15.48
N GLU A 392 -7.86 22.71 14.47
CA GLU A 392 -8.73 22.58 13.28
C GLU A 392 -8.50 21.26 12.53
N GLN A 393 -7.30 20.67 12.58
CA GLN A 393 -6.97 19.43 11.88
C GLN A 393 -7.22 18.15 12.69
N ILE A 394 -7.48 18.23 14.00
CA ILE A 394 -7.73 17.06 14.87
C ILE A 394 -8.89 16.18 14.35
N PRO A 395 -10.03 16.73 13.88
CA PRO A 395 -11.16 15.91 13.44
C PRO A 395 -10.80 14.87 12.38
N ASP A 396 -9.88 15.19 11.46
CA ASP A 396 -9.49 14.27 10.38
C ASP A 396 -8.71 13.05 10.88
N VAL A 397 -8.15 13.14 12.08
CA VAL A 397 -7.20 12.16 12.65
C VAL A 397 -7.58 11.71 14.07
N ALA A 398 -8.80 12.02 14.51
CA ALA A 398 -9.25 11.86 15.89
C ALA A 398 -9.11 10.41 16.38
N ASP A 399 -9.48 9.42 15.58
CA ASP A 399 -9.40 8.00 15.96
C ASP A 399 -7.94 7.55 16.20
N ALA A 400 -7.05 7.91 15.28
CA ALA A 400 -5.63 7.57 15.38
C ALA A 400 -4.96 8.29 16.57
N MET A 401 -5.29 9.57 16.78
CA MET A 401 -4.83 10.35 17.93
C MET A 401 -5.30 9.73 19.24
N SER A 402 -6.58 9.39 19.33
CA SER A 402 -7.18 8.83 20.53
C SER A 402 -6.55 7.48 20.90
N SER A 403 -6.28 6.61 19.92
CA SER A 403 -5.54 5.35 20.13
C SER A 403 -4.13 5.57 20.71
N MET A 404 -3.41 6.59 20.25
CA MET A 404 -2.08 6.91 20.78
C MET A 404 -2.13 7.60 22.14
N LEU A 405 -3.15 8.42 22.41
CA LEU A 405 -3.36 9.02 23.73
C LEU A 405 -3.66 7.94 24.78
N ILE A 406 -4.47 6.93 24.43
CA ILE A 406 -4.69 5.75 25.27
C ILE A 406 -3.36 5.03 25.56
N THR A 407 -2.52 4.85 24.53
CA THR A 407 -1.21 4.20 24.67
C THR A 407 -0.25 5.01 25.55
N LEU A 408 -0.29 6.35 25.45
CA LEU A 408 0.53 7.26 26.25
C LEU A 408 0.06 7.29 27.72
N GLY A 409 -1.24 7.16 27.97
CA GLY A 409 -1.84 7.28 29.29
C GLY A 409 -2.24 8.72 29.62
N ASP A 410 -3.30 8.86 30.41
CA ASP A 410 -3.91 10.16 30.70
C ASP A 410 -2.92 11.09 31.44
N GLY A 411 -2.85 12.34 31.00
CA GLY A 411 -1.96 13.36 31.56
C GLY A 411 -0.47 13.19 31.26
N ASN A 412 -0.01 12.07 30.71
CA ASN A 412 1.42 11.85 30.42
C ASN A 412 1.97 12.76 29.32
N TRP A 413 1.10 13.35 28.48
CA TRP A 413 1.49 14.40 27.53
C TRP A 413 1.96 15.69 28.19
N ARG A 414 1.74 15.89 29.50
CA ARG A 414 2.21 17.06 30.25
C ARG A 414 3.66 16.96 30.74
N MET A 415 4.39 15.87 30.43
CA MET A 415 5.78 15.65 30.85
C MET A 415 6.02 15.80 32.36
N GLY A 416 5.09 15.34 33.19
CA GLY A 416 5.20 15.39 34.65
C GLY A 416 4.71 16.69 35.32
N GLU A 417 4.24 17.69 34.56
CA GLU A 417 3.46 18.79 35.12
C GLU A 417 2.04 18.30 35.48
N GLY A 418 1.77 18.11 36.77
CA GLY A 418 0.41 17.88 37.26
C GLY A 418 -0.10 16.44 37.23
N THR A 419 0.77 15.44 37.09
CA THR A 419 0.38 14.05 37.38
C THR A 419 0.06 13.94 38.87
N ILE A 420 -1.22 13.85 39.22
CA ILE A 420 -1.63 13.30 40.53
C ILE A 420 -1.41 11.79 40.43
N PRO A 421 -0.44 11.21 41.17
CA PRO A 421 -0.23 9.77 41.13
C PRO A 421 -1.49 9.06 41.62
N GLY A 422 -2.16 8.29 40.76
CA GLY A 422 -3.30 7.45 41.15
C GLY A 422 -4.70 7.97 40.78
N ALA A 423 -4.83 9.04 39.96
CA ALA A 423 -6.13 9.38 39.37
C ALA A 423 -6.54 8.30 38.36
N LYS A 424 -7.45 7.41 38.76
CA LYS A 424 -8.10 6.49 37.80
C LYS A 424 -9.00 7.32 36.86
N PRO A 425 -9.01 7.05 35.55
CA PRO A 425 -9.94 7.69 34.64
C PRO A 425 -11.37 7.41 35.13
N ARG A 426 -12.14 8.46 35.40
CA ARG A 426 -13.59 8.36 35.63
C ARG A 426 -14.23 8.15 34.27
N VAL A 427 -14.27 6.91 33.82
CA VAL A 427 -15.09 6.52 32.66
C VAL A 427 -16.51 6.35 33.19
N GLU A 428 -17.42 7.24 32.79
CA GLU A 428 -18.85 7.09 33.09
C GLU A 428 -19.42 5.90 32.32
N GLU A 429 -20.29 5.11 32.96
CA GLU A 429 -20.90 3.92 32.36
C GLU A 429 -21.86 4.34 31.22
N SER A 430 -21.45 4.12 29.98
CA SER A 430 -22.31 4.23 28.79
C SER A 430 -22.01 3.07 27.81
N THR A 431 -22.83 2.95 26.76
CA THR A 431 -23.05 1.73 25.97
C THR A 431 -21.84 1.27 25.13
N ASP A 432 -20.82 2.12 24.95
CA ASP A 432 -19.53 1.75 24.33
C ASP A 432 -18.34 2.34 25.13
N PRO A 433 -17.66 1.52 25.97
CA PRO A 433 -16.57 1.99 26.81
C PRO A 433 -15.33 2.42 26.02
N GLU A 434 -15.12 1.94 24.80
CA GLU A 434 -13.96 2.35 23.99
C GLU A 434 -14.14 3.78 23.47
N GLN A 435 -15.33 4.12 22.97
CA GLN A 435 -15.64 5.45 22.47
C GLN A 435 -15.56 6.53 23.56
N ILE A 436 -16.07 6.27 24.76
CA ILE A 436 -16.01 7.21 25.90
C ILE A 436 -14.55 7.47 26.31
N VAL A 437 -13.72 6.42 26.32
CA VAL A 437 -12.31 6.54 26.65
C VAL A 437 -11.59 7.37 25.57
N LEU A 438 -11.88 7.15 24.29
CA LEU A 438 -11.31 7.94 23.19
C LEU A 438 -11.71 9.43 23.31
N GLU A 439 -12.99 9.71 23.56
CA GLU A 439 -13.51 11.07 23.76
C GLU A 439 -12.91 11.77 24.98
N HIS A 440 -12.78 11.07 26.12
CA HIS A 440 -12.19 11.60 27.34
C HIS A 440 -10.73 12.02 27.15
N PHE A 441 -9.91 11.18 26.53
CA PHE A 441 -8.49 11.46 26.31
C PHE A 441 -8.28 12.62 25.34
N THR A 442 -9.04 12.65 24.24
CA THR A 442 -8.97 13.73 23.25
C THR A 442 -9.47 15.04 23.85
N SER A 443 -10.58 15.02 24.59
CA SER A 443 -11.09 16.17 25.35
C SER A 443 -10.03 16.72 26.31
N ASN A 444 -9.46 15.88 27.19
CA ASN A 444 -8.50 16.35 28.20
C ASN A 444 -7.24 16.93 27.54
N ASN A 445 -6.76 16.31 26.45
CA ASN A 445 -5.63 16.83 25.70
C ASN A 445 -5.95 18.20 25.08
N GLN A 446 -7.14 18.39 24.51
CA GLN A 446 -7.58 19.68 23.96
C GLN A 446 -7.73 20.77 25.03
N VAL A 447 -8.29 20.45 26.20
CA VAL A 447 -8.34 21.36 27.35
C VAL A 447 -6.95 21.87 27.68
N ASP A 448 -5.95 20.98 27.68
CA ASP A 448 -4.57 21.32 28.01
C ASP A 448 -3.90 22.18 26.96
N ILE A 449 -4.12 21.88 25.68
CA ILE A 449 -3.62 22.70 24.57
C ILE A 449 -4.18 24.12 24.68
N ILE A 450 -5.49 24.26 24.84
CA ILE A 450 -6.18 25.57 24.92
C ILE A 450 -5.76 26.31 26.18
N SER A 451 -5.72 25.65 27.34
CA SER A 451 -5.32 26.27 28.60
C SER A 451 -3.86 26.71 28.58
N THR A 452 -2.97 25.89 28.01
CA THR A 452 -1.55 26.22 27.84
C THR A 452 -1.38 27.40 26.88
N LEU A 453 -2.14 27.42 25.78
CA LEU A 453 -2.12 28.52 24.82
C LEU A 453 -2.59 29.84 25.46
N ILE A 454 -3.71 29.82 26.17
CA ILE A 454 -4.24 30.99 26.89
C ILE A 454 -3.22 31.49 27.92
N SER A 455 -2.60 30.59 28.69
CA SER A 455 -1.55 30.94 29.66
C SER A 455 -0.31 31.57 28.98
N THR A 456 0.08 31.02 27.83
CA THR A 456 1.19 31.51 27.03
C THR A 456 0.90 32.91 26.49
N VAL A 457 -0.27 33.12 25.87
CA VAL A 457 -0.72 34.44 25.38
C VAL A 457 -0.71 35.47 26.51
N ASN A 458 -1.24 35.11 27.68
CA ASN A 458 -1.22 35.98 28.86
C ASN A 458 0.22 36.30 29.30
N THR A 459 1.15 35.35 29.24
CA THR A 459 2.55 35.59 29.61
C THR A 459 3.25 36.48 28.60
N ILE A 460 3.06 36.23 27.29
CA ILE A 460 3.59 37.09 26.21
C ILE A 460 3.09 38.52 26.37
N SER A 461 1.80 38.69 26.72
CA SER A 461 1.17 40.00 26.83
C SER A 461 1.84 40.92 27.87
N ARG A 462 2.55 40.35 28.87
CA ARG A 462 3.28 41.12 29.90
C ARG A 462 4.52 41.82 29.32
N PHE A 463 5.04 41.35 28.18
CA PHE A 463 6.19 41.97 27.53
C PHE A 463 5.86 43.30 26.83
N LEU A 464 4.57 43.59 26.55
CA LEU A 464 4.11 44.87 26.01
C LEU A 464 4.29 46.04 26.99
N LYS A 465 4.39 45.76 28.30
CA LYS A 465 4.61 46.75 29.39
C LYS A 465 3.63 47.93 29.43
N ARG A 466 2.51 47.87 28.69
CA ARG A 466 1.44 48.89 28.65
C ARG A 466 0.08 48.21 28.86
N PRO A 467 -0.61 48.43 29.99
CA PRO A 467 -1.84 47.69 30.34
C PRO A 467 -2.92 47.70 29.25
N ALA A 468 -3.12 48.84 28.61
CA ALA A 468 -4.11 48.99 27.54
C ALA A 468 -3.75 48.19 26.27
N LEU A 469 -2.47 48.11 25.90
CA LEU A 469 -2.05 47.29 24.75
C LEU A 469 -2.04 45.80 25.09
N THR A 470 -1.67 45.46 26.33
CA THR A 470 -1.75 44.11 26.88
C THR A 470 -3.17 43.56 26.78
N SER A 471 -4.19 44.32 27.20
CA SER A 471 -5.58 43.87 27.13
C SER A 471 -6.11 43.72 25.71
N ILE A 472 -5.74 44.62 24.78
CA ILE A 472 -6.07 44.50 23.35
C ILE A 472 -5.45 43.23 22.74
N PHE A 473 -4.16 42.99 22.98
CA PHE A 473 -3.47 41.81 22.48
C PHE A 473 -4.12 40.51 22.96
N VAL A 474 -4.41 40.42 24.27
CA VAL A 474 -5.04 39.23 24.85
C VAL A 474 -6.45 39.01 24.28
N LEU A 475 -7.26 40.07 24.17
CA LEU A 475 -8.59 40.00 23.59
C LEU A 475 -8.57 39.53 22.13
N ASN A 476 -7.65 40.05 21.32
CA ASN A 476 -7.50 39.66 19.91
C ASN A 476 -7.15 38.18 19.76
N ASN A 477 -6.20 37.68 20.54
CA ASN A 477 -5.78 36.28 20.47
C ASN A 477 -6.86 35.33 21.00
N ILE A 478 -7.52 35.65 22.11
CA ILE A 478 -8.58 34.80 22.68
C ILE A 478 -9.83 34.80 21.80
N SER A 479 -10.23 35.95 21.24
CA SER A 479 -11.32 35.99 20.27
C SER A 479 -11.00 35.12 19.05
N PHE A 480 -9.79 35.25 18.48
CA PHE A 480 -9.40 34.44 17.32
C PHE A 480 -9.49 32.93 17.59
N ILE A 481 -9.01 32.45 18.74
CA ILE A 481 -9.12 31.04 19.12
C ILE A 481 -10.60 30.63 19.25
N ARG A 482 -11.40 31.46 19.92
CA ARG A 482 -12.82 31.20 20.16
C ARG A 482 -13.63 31.18 18.87
N ASP A 483 -13.35 32.08 17.95
CA ASP A 483 -14.03 32.13 16.66
C ASP A 483 -13.74 30.87 15.84
N ARG A 484 -12.45 30.55 15.66
CA ARG A 484 -12.00 29.44 14.81
C ARG A 484 -12.28 28.04 15.33
N VAL A 485 -12.42 27.89 16.65
CA VAL A 485 -12.57 26.56 17.27
C VAL A 485 -14.00 26.34 17.77
N LEU A 486 -14.76 27.40 18.10
CA LEU A 486 -16.08 27.26 18.73
C LEU A 486 -17.25 27.94 17.99
N LEU A 487 -17.08 29.14 17.43
CA LEU A 487 -18.21 29.88 16.85
C LEU A 487 -18.41 29.65 15.36
N ALA A 488 -17.33 29.75 14.60
CA ALA A 488 -17.32 29.61 13.15
C ALA A 488 -16.18 28.66 12.72
N PRO A 489 -16.18 27.41 13.23
CA PRO A 489 -15.11 26.48 12.92
C PRO A 489 -15.15 26.05 11.44
N ARG A 490 -13.97 25.91 10.84
CA ARG A 490 -13.82 25.43 9.45
C ARG A 490 -14.00 23.92 9.32
N THR A 491 -13.78 23.21 10.41
CA THR A 491 -13.85 21.75 10.54
C THR A 491 -14.77 21.40 11.70
N ASN A 492 -15.09 20.12 11.86
CA ASN A 492 -15.98 19.64 12.95
C ASN A 492 -15.26 19.57 14.32
N VAL A 493 -14.38 20.54 14.61
CA VAL A 493 -13.58 20.57 15.84
C VAL A 493 -14.43 20.89 17.07
N ASP A 494 -15.50 21.67 16.90
CA ASP A 494 -16.47 22.02 17.93
C ASP A 494 -17.15 20.79 18.53
N ALA A 495 -17.46 19.78 17.72
CA ALA A 495 -18.02 18.51 18.17
C ALA A 495 -17.07 17.71 19.08
N LEU A 496 -15.76 17.97 19.01
CA LEU A 496 -14.75 17.32 19.85
C LEU A 496 -14.44 18.10 21.13
N LEU A 497 -14.90 19.35 21.26
CA LEU A 497 -14.67 20.16 22.44
C LEU A 497 -15.64 19.80 23.55
N SER A 498 -15.12 19.28 24.66
CA SER A 498 -15.92 19.06 25.86
C SER A 498 -16.42 20.36 26.48
N ALA A 499 -17.53 20.27 27.23
CA ALA A 499 -18.11 21.42 27.94
C ALA A 499 -17.08 22.21 28.80
N PRO A 500 -16.18 21.55 29.58
CA PRO A 500 -15.12 22.27 30.29
C PRO A 500 -14.20 23.10 29.39
N THR A 501 -13.88 22.59 28.20
CA THR A 501 -13.05 23.29 27.21
C THR A 501 -13.75 24.56 26.72
N GLN A 502 -15.03 24.44 26.38
CA GLN A 502 -15.85 25.56 25.93
C GLN A 502 -16.01 26.60 27.04
N ASP A 503 -16.20 26.17 28.29
CA ASP A 503 -16.32 27.04 29.45
C ASP A 503 -15.03 27.82 29.74
N VAL A 504 -13.86 27.18 29.66
CA VAL A 504 -12.56 27.85 29.82
C VAL A 504 -12.38 28.92 28.76
N LEU A 505 -12.71 28.64 27.50
CA LEU A 505 -12.56 29.57 26.40
C LEU A 505 -13.54 30.75 26.50
N ASN A 506 -14.81 30.47 26.78
CA ASN A 506 -15.85 31.50 26.99
C ASN A 506 -15.55 32.37 28.23
N SER A 507 -15.10 31.76 29.33
CA SER A 507 -14.69 32.48 30.54
C SER A 507 -13.50 33.40 30.25
N SER A 508 -12.47 32.89 29.56
CA SER A 508 -11.29 33.66 29.18
C SER A 508 -11.62 34.82 28.24
N TYR A 509 -12.57 34.64 27.33
CA TYR A 509 -13.08 35.72 26.48
C TYR A 509 -13.79 36.80 27.32
N ARG A 510 -14.68 36.41 28.24
CA ARG A 510 -15.35 37.37 29.14
C ARG A 510 -14.34 38.15 29.99
N SER A 511 -13.35 37.48 30.56
CA SER A 511 -12.30 38.11 31.38
C SER A 511 -11.42 39.06 30.57
N SER A 512 -11.00 38.67 29.36
CA SER A 512 -10.18 39.53 28.49
C SER A 512 -10.96 40.75 27.98
N LYS A 513 -12.23 40.57 27.63
CA LYS A 513 -13.13 41.67 27.27
C LYS A 513 -13.34 42.65 28.44
N ALA A 514 -13.56 42.15 29.66
CA ALA A 514 -13.65 42.99 30.85
C ALA A 514 -12.36 43.77 31.12
N ALA A 515 -11.19 43.10 31.01
CA ALA A 515 -9.89 43.75 31.15
C ALA A 515 -9.64 44.82 30.08
N TYR A 516 -10.12 44.60 28.86
CA TYR A 516 -10.09 45.61 27.78
C TYR A 516 -10.88 46.86 28.16
N PHE A 517 -12.14 46.70 28.61
CA PHE A 517 -12.95 47.83 29.06
C PHE A 517 -12.32 48.56 30.24
N ASP A 518 -11.82 47.83 31.23
CA ASP A 518 -11.23 48.42 32.43
C ASP A 518 -9.98 49.26 32.10
N THR A 519 -9.04 48.67 31.37
CA THR A 519 -7.77 49.34 31.05
C THR A 519 -7.89 50.44 30.00
N ASN A 520 -8.88 50.39 29.11
CA ASN A 520 -9.04 51.38 28.05
C ASN A 520 -10.06 52.47 28.37
N PHE A 521 -11.13 52.20 29.13
CA PHE A 521 -12.25 53.13 29.30
C PHE A 521 -12.52 53.53 30.75
N THR A 522 -11.96 52.88 31.78
CA THR A 522 -12.23 53.27 33.19
C THR A 522 -11.78 54.71 33.47
N THR A 523 -10.60 55.14 33.00
CA THR A 523 -10.13 56.53 33.18
C THR A 523 -11.07 57.53 32.53
N LEU A 524 -11.52 57.25 31.31
CA LEU A 524 -12.50 58.08 30.60
C LEU A 524 -13.83 58.19 31.38
N LEU A 525 -14.35 57.06 31.88
CA LEU A 525 -15.61 57.00 32.62
C LEU A 525 -15.51 57.63 34.01
N SER A 526 -14.36 57.54 34.68
CA SER A 526 -14.11 58.20 35.97
C SER A 526 -14.15 59.73 35.88
N CYS A 527 -13.91 60.30 34.68
CA CYS A 527 -14.11 61.73 34.45
C CYS A 527 -15.59 62.13 34.46
N LEU A 528 -16.51 61.17 34.27
CA LEU A 528 -17.96 61.36 34.19
C LEU A 528 -18.70 60.99 35.49
N THR A 529 -17.97 60.67 36.56
CA THR A 529 -18.57 60.43 37.89
C THR A 529 -18.68 61.74 38.67
N ASP A 530 -19.73 61.86 39.48
CA ASP A 530 -19.94 63.02 40.35
C ASP A 530 -19.29 62.79 41.72
N ASP A 531 -18.36 63.67 42.11
CA ASP A 531 -17.85 63.68 43.48
C ASP A 531 -18.55 64.79 44.27
N ALA A 532 -19.01 64.49 45.48
CA ALA A 532 -19.74 65.43 46.34
C ALA A 532 -18.95 66.71 46.68
N LYS A 533 -17.64 66.74 46.41
CA LYS A 533 -16.73 67.86 46.64
C LYS A 533 -16.42 68.69 45.38
N ASP A 534 -16.96 68.32 44.21
CA ASP A 534 -16.66 69.01 42.96
C ASP A 534 -17.26 70.42 42.92
N LYS A 535 -16.39 71.42 43.09
CA LYS A 535 -16.72 72.82 42.79
C LYS A 535 -16.74 73.03 41.27
N LYS A 536 -17.29 74.17 40.81
CA LYS A 536 -17.33 74.56 39.38
C LYS A 536 -15.99 74.40 38.64
N ALA A 537 -14.86 74.60 39.34
CA ALA A 537 -13.52 74.38 38.79
C ALA A 537 -13.19 72.89 38.54
N GLY A 538 -13.61 71.99 39.44
CA GLY A 538 -13.42 70.54 39.29
C GLY A 538 -14.21 69.97 38.11
N ILE A 539 -15.45 70.45 37.89
CA ILE A 539 -16.27 70.04 36.73
C ILE A 539 -15.59 70.43 35.40
N LYS A 540 -14.97 71.61 35.34
CA LYS A 540 -14.22 72.08 34.17
C LYS A 540 -12.99 71.21 33.89
N ASP A 541 -12.27 70.84 34.94
CA ASP A 541 -11.10 69.93 34.86
C ASP A 541 -11.53 68.52 34.40
N LYS A 542 -12.65 68.01 34.91
CA LYS A 542 -13.24 66.73 34.47
C LYS A 542 -13.57 66.70 32.97
N PHE A 543 -14.17 67.75 32.42
CA PHE A 543 -14.38 67.84 30.97
C PHE A 543 -13.06 67.88 30.19
N ALA A 544 -12.05 68.61 30.66
CA ALA A 544 -10.75 68.66 30.01
C ALA A 544 -10.07 67.28 29.97
N ARG A 545 -10.02 66.60 31.12
CA ARG A 545 -9.47 65.24 31.25
C ARG A 545 -10.26 64.20 30.45
N PHE A 546 -11.58 64.34 30.36
CA PHE A 546 -12.40 63.46 29.52
C PHE A 546 -11.98 63.53 28.05
N TYR A 547 -11.84 64.73 27.48
CA TYR A 547 -11.44 64.86 26.07
C TYR A 547 -9.99 64.47 25.83
N GLU A 548 -9.09 64.71 26.78
CA GLU A 548 -7.69 64.22 26.72
C GLU A 548 -7.64 62.69 26.72
N ALA A 549 -8.39 62.04 27.62
CA ALA A 549 -8.50 60.58 27.65
C ALA A 549 -9.14 60.02 26.37
N LEU A 550 -10.16 60.69 25.81
CA LEU A 550 -10.80 60.28 24.56
C LEU A 550 -9.83 60.35 23.38
N GLU A 551 -9.02 61.41 23.31
CA GLU A 551 -7.98 61.58 22.27
C GLU A 551 -6.90 60.50 22.41
N GLU A 552 -6.43 60.23 23.63
CA GLU A 552 -5.45 59.16 23.90
C GLU A 552 -5.98 57.77 23.49
N ILE A 553 -7.25 57.46 23.82
CA ILE A 553 -7.91 56.22 23.41
C ILE A 553 -7.99 56.14 21.88
N THR A 554 -8.36 57.24 21.23
CA THR A 554 -8.50 57.31 19.77
C THR A 554 -7.16 57.09 19.07
N GLU A 555 -6.11 57.75 19.53
CA GLU A 555 -4.76 57.57 18.99
C GLU A 555 -4.26 56.14 19.20
N ARG A 556 -4.50 55.56 20.39
CA ARG A 556 -4.15 54.18 20.71
C ARG A 556 -4.80 53.18 19.75
N HIS A 557 -6.12 53.28 19.55
CA HIS A 557 -6.87 52.36 18.70
C HIS A 557 -6.56 52.52 17.21
N ARG A 558 -6.01 53.68 16.80
CA ARG A 558 -5.56 53.90 15.42
C ARG A 558 -4.43 52.97 15.01
N TYR A 559 -3.49 52.65 15.92
CA TYR A 559 -2.39 51.73 15.63
C TYR A 559 -2.59 50.34 16.26
N ALA A 560 -3.33 50.23 17.36
CA ALA A 560 -3.67 48.97 18.02
C ALA A 560 -5.08 48.50 17.63
N ARG A 561 -5.19 47.80 16.50
CA ARG A 561 -6.48 47.27 16.02
C ARG A 561 -7.06 46.26 17.00
N VAL A 562 -8.37 46.35 17.23
CA VAL A 562 -9.14 45.46 18.10
C VAL A 562 -10.02 44.56 17.23
N LEU A 563 -9.97 43.25 17.46
CA LEU A 563 -10.76 42.23 16.77
C LEU A 563 -10.69 42.36 15.24
N ALA A 564 -9.47 42.41 14.69
CA ALA A 564 -9.25 42.62 13.26
C ALA A 564 -9.82 41.48 12.38
N GLU A 565 -9.83 40.25 12.89
CA GLU A 565 -10.31 39.05 12.19
C GLU A 565 -11.74 38.63 12.60
N ASP A 566 -12.42 39.40 13.46
CA ASP A 566 -13.75 39.09 14.03
C ASP A 566 -14.67 40.29 13.86
N ASP A 567 -15.28 40.41 12.68
CA ASP A 567 -16.14 41.54 12.32
C ASP A 567 -17.39 41.64 13.21
N GLU A 568 -18.05 40.51 13.49
CA GLU A 568 -19.27 40.48 14.31
C GLU A 568 -18.97 40.83 15.77
N GLY A 569 -17.89 40.29 16.33
CA GLY A 569 -17.43 40.63 17.67
C GLY A 569 -16.97 42.08 17.78
N ARG A 570 -16.33 42.61 16.73
CA ARG A 570 -15.93 44.02 16.65
C ARG A 570 -17.13 44.96 16.65
N ASP A 571 -18.18 44.65 15.87
CA ASP A 571 -19.41 45.45 15.84
C ASP A 571 -20.14 45.42 17.19
N LYS A 572 -20.25 44.25 17.83
CA LYS A 572 -20.82 44.13 19.18
C LYS A 572 -20.04 44.94 20.21
N LEU A 573 -18.70 44.87 20.16
CA LEU A 573 -17.83 45.62 21.07
C LEU A 573 -17.97 47.13 20.86
N GLN A 574 -18.08 47.58 19.61
CA GLN A 574 -18.35 48.97 19.26
C GLN A 574 -19.67 49.45 19.88
N GLU A 575 -20.76 48.71 19.71
CA GLU A 575 -22.06 49.07 20.27
C GLU A 575 -22.03 49.16 21.80
N GLU A 576 -21.33 48.24 22.46
CA GLU A 576 -21.21 48.23 23.91
C GLU A 576 -20.43 49.45 24.44
N VAL A 577 -19.33 49.85 23.80
CA VAL A 577 -18.62 51.08 24.15
C VAL A 577 -19.51 52.31 24.00
N VAL A 578 -20.26 52.40 22.89
CA VAL A 578 -21.20 53.51 22.66
C VAL A 578 -22.28 53.54 23.76
N ARG A 579 -22.89 52.38 24.06
CA ARG A 579 -23.91 52.25 25.12
C ARG A 579 -23.38 52.54 26.52
N LEU A 580 -22.08 52.38 26.75
CA LEU A 580 -21.43 52.67 28.03
C LEU A 580 -21.11 54.17 28.17
N VAL A 581 -20.49 54.77 27.16
CA VAL A 581 -19.93 56.13 27.26
C VAL A 581 -20.96 57.22 26.97
N ILE A 582 -21.78 57.06 25.91
CA ILE A 582 -22.68 58.13 25.45
C ILE A 582 -23.76 58.49 26.48
N PRO A 583 -24.49 57.54 27.08
CA PRO A 583 -25.49 57.86 28.11
C PRO A 583 -24.86 58.49 29.35
N ALA A 584 -23.65 58.06 29.74
CA ALA A 584 -22.92 58.63 30.87
C ALA A 584 -22.54 60.10 30.60
N LEU A 585 -21.98 60.38 29.43
CA LEU A 585 -21.61 61.73 29.00
C LEU A 585 -22.84 62.64 28.89
N GLN A 586 -23.94 62.14 28.34
CA GLN A 586 -25.20 62.87 28.22
C GLN A 586 -25.73 63.28 29.61
N ARG A 587 -25.84 62.33 30.54
CA ARG A 587 -26.32 62.59 31.92
C ARG A 587 -25.42 63.59 32.65
N PHE A 588 -24.09 63.41 32.56
CA PHE A 588 -23.12 64.32 33.17
C PHE A 588 -23.23 65.74 32.59
N THR A 589 -23.31 65.84 31.25
CA THR A 589 -23.42 67.13 30.56
C THR A 589 -24.71 67.86 30.89
N GLN A 590 -25.85 67.16 30.88
CA GLN A 590 -27.14 67.76 31.19
C GLN A 590 -27.18 68.27 32.63
N LYS A 591 -26.81 67.42 33.60
CA LYS A 591 -26.81 67.76 35.02
C LYS A 591 -25.97 68.98 35.36
N HIS A 592 -24.79 69.12 34.74
CA HIS A 592 -23.88 70.25 35.03
C HIS A 592 -24.22 71.51 34.24
N ARG A 593 -24.86 71.39 33.07
CA ARG A 593 -25.48 72.54 32.39
C ARG A 593 -26.58 73.16 33.25
N ASP A 594 -27.45 72.34 33.82
CA ASP A 594 -28.55 72.80 34.70
C ASP A 594 -28.02 73.50 35.97
N LYS A 595 -26.82 73.15 36.43
CA LYS A 595 -26.14 73.75 37.59
C LYS A 595 -25.27 74.99 37.26
N GLU A 596 -25.28 75.46 36.02
CA GLU A 596 -24.49 76.61 35.54
C GLU A 596 -22.99 76.53 35.93
N PHE A 597 -22.34 75.41 35.62
CA PHE A 597 -20.92 75.20 35.98
C PHE A 597 -19.95 76.23 35.34
N SER A 598 -20.33 76.88 34.25
CA SER A 598 -19.54 77.87 33.52
C SER A 598 -20.41 78.91 32.83
N LYS A 599 -19.92 80.16 32.74
CA LYS A 599 -20.54 81.22 31.92
C LYS A 599 -20.44 80.94 30.41
N ASN A 600 -19.38 80.22 30.01
CA ASN A 600 -19.15 79.79 28.62
C ASN A 600 -18.95 78.25 28.59
N PRO A 601 -20.03 77.45 28.56
CA PRO A 601 -19.94 75.98 28.52
C PRO A 601 -19.22 75.44 27.28
N SER A 602 -19.37 76.10 26.13
CA SER A 602 -18.74 75.72 24.84
C SER A 602 -17.22 75.73 24.85
N LYS A 603 -16.59 76.45 25.79
CA LYS A 603 -15.13 76.42 25.97
C LYS A 603 -14.64 75.08 26.53
N TYR A 604 -15.48 74.39 27.30
CA TYR A 604 -15.12 73.16 28.01
C TYR A 604 -15.72 71.91 27.36
N ILE A 605 -16.92 72.02 26.78
CA ILE A 605 -17.57 70.96 25.99
C ILE A 605 -17.11 71.11 24.54
N LYS A 606 -16.00 70.44 24.20
CA LYS A 606 -15.31 70.59 22.90
C LYS A 606 -16.04 69.90 21.73
N LEU A 607 -16.74 68.79 21.99
CA LEU A 607 -17.40 67.97 20.97
C LEU A 607 -18.88 67.75 21.32
N SER A 608 -19.73 67.64 20.30
CA SER A 608 -21.13 67.23 20.47
C SER A 608 -21.22 65.75 20.83
N LEU A 609 -22.37 65.31 21.36
CA LEU A 609 -22.60 63.89 21.66
C LEU A 609 -22.48 63.01 20.40
N GLU A 610 -23.01 63.49 19.27
CA GLU A 610 -22.91 62.81 17.97
C GLU A 610 -21.46 62.69 17.49
N GLU A 611 -20.64 63.72 17.72
CA GLU A 611 -19.23 63.70 17.34
C GLU A 611 -18.42 62.73 18.19
N VAL A 612 -18.69 62.68 19.50
CA VAL A 612 -18.08 61.67 20.40
C VAL A 612 -18.51 60.27 20.00
N GLU A 613 -19.80 60.06 19.70
CA GLU A 613 -20.29 58.76 19.21
C GLU A 613 -19.58 58.35 17.92
N ARG A 614 -19.44 59.28 16.97
CA ARG A 614 -18.71 59.04 15.72
C ARG A 614 -17.25 58.65 15.95
N GLN A 615 -16.56 59.31 16.89
CA GLN A 615 -15.19 58.95 17.26
C GLN A 615 -15.12 57.56 17.91
N LEU A 616 -16.01 57.24 18.84
CA LEU A 616 -16.07 55.93 19.49
C LEU A 616 -16.35 54.80 18.48
N ARG A 617 -17.25 55.03 17.53
CA ARG A 617 -17.50 54.10 16.43
C ARG A 617 -16.28 53.96 15.50
N GLY A 618 -15.56 55.05 15.29
CA GLY A 618 -14.33 55.10 14.50
C GLY A 618 -13.17 54.28 15.08
N LEU A 619 -13.18 53.92 16.37
CA LEU A 619 -12.14 53.10 17.01
C LEU A 619 -12.06 51.68 16.43
N TYR A 620 -13.13 51.21 15.78
CA TYR A 620 -13.33 49.83 15.35
C TYR A 620 -13.50 49.70 13.83
N LYS A 621 -13.07 50.71 13.07
CA LYS A 621 -13.15 50.73 11.61
C LYS A 621 -11.83 50.36 10.94
#